data_AF-G7E093-F1
#
_entry.id   AF-G7E093-F1
#
_cell.length_a   1.000
_cell.length_b   1.000
_cell.length_c   1.000
_cell.angle_alpha   90.00
_cell.angle_beta   90.00
_cell.angle_gamma   90.00
#
_symmetry.space_group_name_H-M   'P 1'
#
loop_
_entity.id
_entity.type
_entity.pdbx_description
1 polymer ?
#
loop_
_entity_poly.entity_id
_entity_poly.type
_entity_poly.pdbx_seq_one_letter_code
_entity_poly.pdbx_strand_id
1 'polypeptide(L)'
;MSFAATLCRRASAAVSAPRRLTGLQKSIYALYRRSLRMVLNKPKDNRLEWYLFVQHQFRSPSLGGGLTRRQIGAIEYYIRKGNKQLELLEQDSIRTVHVPDEAHDMLSRGFYSRGWIVNRAA
;
A
#
# COMPACT_ATOMS: atom_id res chain seq x y z
N MET A 1 -24.75 -19.81 -45.16
CA MET A 1 -24.77 -19.98 -43.69
C MET A 1 -24.39 -18.65 -43.07
N SER A 2 -25.29 -18.11 -42.25
CA SER A 2 -25.41 -16.68 -41.95
C SER A 2 -24.53 -16.20 -40.78
N PHE A 3 -23.98 -15.01 -40.98
CA PHE A 3 -23.58 -13.91 -40.08
C PHE A 3 -23.62 -14.02 -38.54
N ALA A 4 -22.73 -13.19 -37.97
CA ALA A 4 -22.73 -12.52 -36.65
C ALA A 4 -21.89 -13.21 -35.55
N ALA A 5 -20.65 -12.79 -35.31
CA ALA A 5 -20.26 -11.53 -34.64
C ALA A 5 -20.90 -11.37 -33.26
N THR A 6 -20.29 -11.98 -32.24
CA THR A 6 -20.57 -11.67 -30.83
C THR A 6 -19.26 -11.36 -30.11
N LEU A 7 -18.92 -10.07 -30.17
CA LEU A 7 -18.31 -9.29 -29.09
C LEU A 7 -16.94 -9.76 -28.57
N CYS A 8 -15.90 -9.49 -29.36
CA CYS A 8 -14.67 -8.95 -28.79
C CYS A 8 -15.00 -7.59 -28.16
N ARG A 9 -15.51 -7.58 -26.92
CA ARG A 9 -15.66 -6.38 -26.10
C ARG A 9 -14.27 -5.92 -25.67
N ARG A 10 -13.56 -5.29 -26.60
CA ARG A 10 -12.34 -4.52 -26.31
C ARG A 10 -12.77 -3.32 -25.48
N ALA A 11 -12.77 -3.51 -24.16
CA ALA A 11 -12.86 -2.42 -23.21
C ALA A 11 -11.65 -1.50 -23.48
N SER A 12 -11.87 -0.48 -24.29
CA SER A 12 -10.95 0.63 -24.46
C SER A 12 -10.90 1.37 -23.13
N ALA A 13 -9.96 0.96 -22.27
CA ALA A 13 -9.59 1.73 -21.10
C ALA A 13 -8.99 3.04 -21.63
N ALA A 14 -9.80 4.10 -21.63
CA ALA A 14 -9.32 5.44 -21.88
C ALA A 14 -8.16 5.69 -20.90
N VAL A 15 -6.94 5.72 -21.43
CA VAL A 15 -5.75 6.11 -20.68
C VAL A 15 -5.93 7.59 -20.37
N SER A 16 -6.54 7.90 -19.21
CA SER A 16 -6.68 9.28 -18.76
C SER A 16 -5.28 9.84 -18.55
N ALA A 17 -4.99 11.00 -19.15
CA ALA A 17 -3.74 11.71 -18.94
C ALA A 17 -3.42 11.77 -17.43
N PRO A 18 -2.13 11.62 -17.04
CA PRO A 18 -1.75 11.54 -15.64
C PRO A 18 -2.24 12.78 -14.89
N ARG A 19 -3.14 12.60 -13.93
CA ARG A 19 -3.58 13.70 -13.07
C ARG A 19 -2.37 14.23 -12.31
N ARG A 20 -2.17 15.54 -12.37
CA ARG A 20 -1.13 16.22 -11.59
C ARG A 20 -1.43 16.00 -10.11
N LEU A 21 -0.59 15.22 -9.45
CA LEU A 21 -0.68 14.98 -8.00
C LEU A 21 -0.29 16.24 -7.24
N THR A 22 -1.02 16.54 -6.17
CA THR A 22 -0.66 17.65 -5.27
C THR A 22 0.66 17.35 -4.55
N GLY A 23 1.35 18.38 -4.04
CA GLY A 23 2.60 18.20 -3.30
C GLY A 23 2.47 17.19 -2.15
N LEU A 24 1.40 17.31 -1.36
CA LEU A 24 1.10 16.38 -0.27
C LEU A 24 0.84 14.95 -0.76
N GLN A 25 0.09 14.78 -1.85
CA GLN A 25 -0.13 13.46 -2.43
C GLN A 25 1.19 12.82 -2.85
N LYS A 26 2.09 13.58 -3.50
CA LYS A 26 3.43 13.09 -3.85
C LYS A 26 4.20 12.62 -2.61
N SER A 27 4.15 13.38 -1.51
CA SER A 27 4.81 13.00 -0.25
C SER A 27 4.23 11.72 0.35
N ILE A 28 2.90 11.54 0.34
CA ILE A 28 2.25 10.29 0.79
C ILE A 28 2.70 9.11 -0.07
N TYR A 29 2.67 9.26 -1.40
CA TYR A 29 3.10 8.20 -2.31
C TYR A 29 4.59 7.88 -2.17
N ALA A 30 5.44 8.89 -1.96
CA ALA A 30 6.87 8.69 -1.71
C ALA A 30 7.10 7.89 -0.42
N LEU A 31 6.39 8.25 0.66
CA LEU A 31 6.42 7.51 1.93
C LEU A 31 5.94 6.06 1.73
N TYR A 32 4.78 5.85 1.10
CA TYR A 32 4.24 4.52 0.84
C TYR A 32 5.19 3.65 0.01
N ARG A 33 5.78 4.20 -1.06
CA ARG A 33 6.76 3.49 -1.89
C ARG A 33 8.04 3.17 -1.12
N ARG A 34 8.50 4.05 -0.23
CA ARG A 34 9.65 3.80 0.66
C ARG A 34 9.31 2.66 1.63
N SER A 35 8.12 2.67 2.24
CA SER A 35 7.67 1.59 3.12
C SER A 35 7.66 0.26 2.40
N LEU A 36 7.13 0.18 1.18
CA LEU A 36 7.15 -1.07 0.40
C LEU A 36 8.56 -1.55 0.04
N ARG A 37 9.51 -0.64 -0.22
CA ARG A 37 10.92 -1.00 -0.43
C ARG A 37 11.55 -1.57 0.84
N MET A 38 11.30 -0.94 1.99
CA MET A 38 11.72 -1.46 3.28
C MET A 38 11.19 -2.89 3.51
N VAL A 39 9.91 -3.15 3.19
CA VAL A 39 9.34 -4.51 3.30
C VAL A 39 10.12 -5.53 2.46
N LEU A 40 10.55 -5.17 1.25
CA LEU A 40 11.33 -6.08 0.39
C LEU A 40 12.70 -6.43 1.00
N ASN A 41 13.32 -5.50 1.71
CA ASN A 41 14.61 -5.72 2.37
C ASN A 41 14.50 -6.64 3.61
N LYS A 42 13.29 -6.83 4.16
CA LYS A 42 13.08 -7.72 5.31
C LYS A 42 13.10 -9.21 4.87
N PRO A 43 13.43 -10.14 5.79
CA PRO A 43 13.46 -11.57 5.50
C PRO A 43 12.12 -12.08 4.98
N LYS A 44 12.16 -13.08 4.09
CA LYS A 44 10.99 -13.59 3.37
C LYS A 44 9.87 -14.07 4.30
N ASP A 45 10.23 -14.72 5.40
CA ASP A 45 9.28 -15.31 6.35
C ASP A 45 8.38 -14.26 7.01
N ASN A 46 8.96 -13.12 7.38
CA ASN A 46 8.23 -12.03 8.05
C ASN A 46 7.67 -10.99 7.07
N ARG A 47 8.02 -11.09 5.78
CA ARG A 47 7.68 -10.05 4.79
C ARG A 47 6.17 -9.85 4.63
N LEU A 48 5.40 -10.92 4.75
CA LEU A 48 3.94 -10.84 4.69
C LEU A 48 3.40 -9.97 5.83
N GLU A 49 3.85 -10.21 7.05
CA GLU A 49 3.45 -9.45 8.24
C GLU A 49 3.82 -7.97 8.10
N TRP A 50 5.04 -7.70 7.64
CA TRP A 50 5.50 -6.34 7.33
C TRP A 50 4.64 -5.65 6.27
N TYR A 51 4.25 -6.35 5.22
CA TYR A 51 3.37 -5.83 4.20
C TYR A 51 1.99 -5.49 4.78
N LEU A 52 1.40 -6.39 5.57
CA LEU A 52 0.11 -6.19 6.22
C LEU A 52 0.12 -5.01 7.17
N PHE A 53 1.17 -4.91 7.98
CA PHE A 53 1.39 -3.77 8.86
C PHE A 53 1.36 -2.45 8.10
N VAL A 54 2.14 -2.35 7.00
CA VAL A 54 2.15 -1.16 6.15
C VAL A 54 0.76 -0.90 5.56
N GLN A 55 0.11 -1.92 4.98
CA GLN A 55 -1.24 -1.73 4.40
C GLN A 55 -2.25 -1.24 5.43
N HIS A 56 -2.26 -1.85 6.62
CA HIS A 56 -3.15 -1.47 7.70
C HIS A 56 -2.92 -0.01 8.11
N GLN A 57 -1.67 0.43 8.23
CA GLN A 57 -1.36 1.81 8.60
C GLN A 57 -1.95 2.85 7.62
N PHE A 58 -1.91 2.55 6.31
CA PHE A 58 -2.43 3.46 5.28
C PHE A 58 -3.93 3.32 5.02
N ARG A 59 -4.50 2.13 5.19
CA ARG A 59 -5.90 1.84 4.82
C ARG A 59 -6.86 1.83 5.99
N SER A 60 -6.38 1.68 7.23
CA SER A 60 -7.25 1.65 8.40
C SER A 60 -8.03 2.98 8.51
N PRO A 61 -9.36 2.93 8.72
CA PRO A 61 -10.20 4.12 8.84
C PRO A 61 -9.76 5.05 9.98
N SER A 62 -9.25 4.49 11.08
CA SER A 62 -8.78 5.25 12.25
C SER A 62 -7.41 5.92 12.04
N LEU A 63 -6.67 5.51 11.00
CA LEU A 63 -5.31 5.97 10.71
C LEU A 63 -5.30 6.77 9.40
N GLY A 64 -4.73 6.21 8.32
CA GLY A 64 -4.61 6.89 7.03
C GLY A 64 -5.86 6.87 6.16
N GLY A 65 -6.71 5.85 6.30
CA GLY A 65 -7.83 5.60 5.38
C GLY A 65 -9.01 6.55 5.57
N GLY A 66 -9.20 7.09 6.78
CA GLY A 66 -10.28 8.04 7.10
C GLY A 66 -9.95 9.50 6.78
N LEU A 67 -8.73 9.81 6.36
CA LEU A 67 -8.30 11.19 6.13
C LEU A 67 -8.91 11.76 4.85
N THR A 68 -9.56 12.92 4.98
CA THR A 68 -10.08 13.67 3.84
C THR A 68 -9.07 14.70 3.36
N ARG A 69 -9.10 15.06 2.07
CA ARG A 69 -8.22 16.07 1.44
C ARG A 69 -8.21 17.42 2.19
N ARG A 70 -9.30 17.76 2.87
CA ARG A 70 -9.44 19.02 3.64
C ARG A 70 -8.57 19.05 4.90
N GLN A 71 -8.21 17.89 5.45
CA GLN A 71 -7.46 17.77 6.71
C GLN A 71 -5.95 17.86 6.48
N ILE A 72 -5.47 18.98 5.93
CA ILE A 72 -4.08 19.17 5.52
C ILE A 72 -3.10 18.99 6.70
N GLY A 73 -3.37 19.64 7.84
CA GLY A 73 -2.49 19.56 9.01
C GLY A 73 -2.39 18.14 9.59
N ALA A 74 -3.50 17.38 9.57
CA ALA A 74 -3.48 15.98 10.00
C ALA A 74 -2.65 15.11 9.06
N ILE A 75 -2.82 15.29 7.74
CA ILE A 75 -2.03 14.59 6.72
C ILE A 75 -0.53 14.87 6.92
N GLU A 76 -0.14 16.12 7.11
CA GLU A 76 1.26 16.50 7.35
C GLU A 76 1.83 15.91 8.64
N TYR A 77 1.02 15.88 9.70
CA TYR A 77 1.40 15.21 10.93
C TYR A 77 1.67 13.72 10.70
N TYR A 78 0.78 13.01 10.01
CA TYR A 78 0.96 11.58 9.70
C TYR A 78 2.14 11.33 8.77
N ILE A 79 2.42 12.21 7.81
CA ILE A 79 3.63 12.10 6.98
C ILE A 79 4.89 12.22 7.84
N ARG A 80 4.96 13.22 8.74
CA ARG A 80 6.11 13.41 9.64
C ARG A 80 6.28 12.22 10.59
N LYS A 81 5.19 11.78 11.22
CA LYS A 81 5.18 10.62 12.11
C LYS A 81 5.62 9.35 11.37
N GLY A 82 5.07 9.12 10.18
CA GLY A 82 5.38 7.98 9.34
C GLY A 82 6.85 7.96 8.92
N ASN A 83 7.43 9.09 8.52
CA ASN A 83 8.87 9.15 8.19
C ASN A 83 9.75 8.77 9.38
N LYS A 84 9.48 9.32 10.57
CA LYS A 84 10.22 8.98 11.79
C LYS A 84 10.09 7.50 12.15
N GLN A 85 8.88 6.94 12.02
CA GLN A 85 8.66 5.50 12.24
C GLN A 85 9.44 4.67 11.23
N LEU A 86 9.44 5.07 9.96
CA LEU A 86 10.10 4.33 8.89
C LEU A 86 11.63 4.32 9.08
N GLU A 87 12.24 5.44 9.50
CA GLU A 87 13.67 5.51 9.84
C GLU A 87 14.08 4.49 10.91
N LEU A 88 13.22 4.24 11.90
CA LEU A 88 13.45 3.22 12.92
C LEU A 88 13.24 1.81 12.36
N LEU A 89 12.14 1.58 11.63
CA LEU A 89 11.79 0.26 11.09
C LEU A 89 12.73 -0.20 9.97
N GLU A 90 13.42 0.72 9.29
CA GLU A 90 14.45 0.42 8.30
C GLU A 90 15.69 -0.24 8.92
N GLN A 91 15.93 -0.10 10.22
CA GLN A 91 17.08 -0.73 10.89
C GLN A 91 17.02 -2.26 10.79
N ASP A 92 18.17 -2.88 10.52
CA ASP A 92 18.30 -4.34 10.33
C ASP A 92 18.08 -5.14 11.63
N SER A 93 18.17 -4.48 12.78
CA SER A 93 17.85 -5.04 14.09
C SER A 93 16.37 -5.41 14.21
N ILE A 94 15.48 -4.69 13.52
CA ILE A 94 14.04 -4.90 13.60
C ILE A 94 13.61 -5.84 12.46
N ARG A 95 13.33 -7.09 12.83
CA ARG A 95 12.99 -8.18 11.89
C ARG A 95 11.53 -8.60 11.93
N THR A 96 10.85 -8.37 13.04
CA THR A 96 9.46 -8.81 13.28
C THR A 96 8.62 -7.60 13.65
N VAL A 97 7.34 -7.64 13.29
CA VAL A 97 6.36 -6.62 13.63
C VAL A 97 5.10 -7.29 14.17
N HIS A 98 4.44 -6.64 15.13
CA HIS A 98 3.13 -7.08 15.58
C HIS A 98 2.06 -6.51 14.65
N VAL A 99 1.30 -7.41 14.02
CA VAL A 99 0.20 -7.06 13.14
C VAL A 99 -1.10 -7.13 13.97
N PRO A 100 -1.91 -6.07 14.00
CA PRO A 100 -3.18 -6.10 14.73
C PRO A 100 -4.16 -7.07 14.06
N ASP A 101 -5.06 -7.68 14.84
CA ASP A 101 -6.04 -8.66 14.36
C ASP A 101 -6.88 -8.13 13.18
N GLU A 102 -7.19 -6.84 13.20
CA GLU A 102 -7.90 -6.15 12.11
C GLU A 102 -7.17 -6.28 10.76
N ALA A 103 -5.85 -6.28 10.76
CA ALA A 103 -5.04 -6.41 9.55
C ALA A 103 -5.01 -7.85 9.02
N HIS A 104 -5.07 -8.86 9.91
CA HIS A 104 -5.24 -10.26 9.50
C HIS A 104 -6.61 -10.48 8.85
N ASP A 105 -7.66 -9.83 9.35
CA ASP A 105 -8.99 -9.89 8.70
C ASP A 105 -8.97 -9.31 7.27
N MET A 106 -8.13 -8.31 6.99
CA MET A 106 -7.98 -7.80 5.63
C MET A 106 -7.44 -8.84 4.63
N LEU A 107 -6.68 -9.85 5.09
CA LEU A 107 -6.30 -10.99 4.25
C LEU A 107 -7.49 -11.88 3.94
N SER A 108 -8.30 -12.20 4.96
CA SER A 108 -9.49 -13.06 4.84
C SER A 108 -10.50 -12.48 3.87
N ARG A 109 -10.64 -11.15 3.85
CA ARG A 109 -11.51 -10.42 2.91
C ARG A 109 -10.99 -10.37 1.46
N GLY A 110 -9.83 -10.97 1.17
CA GLY A 110 -9.33 -11.11 -0.20
C GLY A 110 -8.79 -9.83 -0.83
N PHE A 111 -8.49 -8.79 -0.05
CA PHE A 111 -8.00 -7.51 -0.58
C PHE A 111 -6.59 -7.58 -1.20
N TYR A 112 -5.84 -8.67 -1.01
CA TYR A 112 -4.44 -8.76 -1.41
C TYR A 112 -4.06 -10.09 -2.09
N SER A 113 -3.34 -9.99 -3.20
CA SER A 113 -2.61 -11.12 -3.81
C SER A 113 -1.41 -11.47 -2.94
N ARG A 114 -1.39 -12.66 -2.36
CA ARG A 114 -0.27 -13.17 -1.53
C ARG A 114 0.99 -13.46 -2.35
N GLY A 115 0.84 -13.83 -3.62
CA GLY A 115 1.91 -14.45 -4.41
C GLY A 115 3.09 -13.54 -4.76
N TRP A 116 2.84 -12.25 -5.01
CA TRP A 116 3.89 -11.34 -5.49
C TRP A 116 4.85 -10.83 -4.42
N ILE A 117 4.45 -10.86 -3.14
CA ILE A 117 5.25 -10.34 -2.01
C ILE A 117 6.14 -11.44 -1.42
N VAL A 118 5.56 -12.63 -1.18
CA VAL A 118 6.25 -13.75 -0.53
C VAL A 118 7.34 -14.33 -1.44
N ASN A 119 7.08 -14.42 -2.74
CA ASN A 119 7.98 -15.11 -3.67
C ASN A 119 9.03 -14.21 -4.34
N ARG A 120 9.01 -12.89 -4.11
CA ARG A 120 9.98 -11.98 -4.74
C ARG A 120 11.35 -12.14 -4.08
N ALA A 121 12.41 -12.37 -4.85
CA ALA A 121 13.78 -12.29 -4.31
C ALA A 121 14.05 -10.85 -3.82
N ALA A 122 14.74 -10.72 -2.68
CA ALA A 122 15.20 -9.43 -2.17
C ALA A 122 16.31 -8.89 -3.08
#